data_AF-X6P9J4-F1
#
_entry.id   AF-X6P9J4-F1
#
_cell.length_a   1.000
_cell.length_b   1.000
_cell.length_c   1.000
_cell.angle_alpha   90.00
_cell.angle_beta   90.00
_cell.angle_gamma   90.00
#
_symmetry.space_group_name_H-M   'P 1'
#
loop_
_entity.id
_entity.type
_entity.pdbx_description
1 polymer ?
#
loop_
_entity_poly.entity_id
_entity_poly.type
_entity_poly.pdbx_seq_one_letter_code
_entity_poly.pdbx_strand_id
1 'polypeptide(L)'
;MFVLFFMFFAFAFVAFTFQLKKTGHLIVEKKRANAYMTDIASCCVCDFLSIDETLNCKPKKYFNFNIKIKYATVNAVLTLLFSNKNILQKLDKKLERKKKNRVYHVNIAIRKKETSLKALSLDGCYDKNWVAASNKQSTLRPLQCLLCGQVANNAMELTCDEHDDYKDTVIVGEQCLIKYLKENNDQCPIGEHGTCKHTKGRTARNFVCELKVICPRQFMKHFNQREENEAKEGDTPMEDSCAFKGKINEVKEHLENTCSLKTLECIFKKFGCNESLYGSNFEEHMELQMKRHLDLLLGCISDRTVTLALEFFCLLILYFKKKTKNKCIA
;
A
#
# COMPACT_ATOMS: atom_id res chain seq x y z
N MET A 1 14.53 39.29 -2.93
CA MET A 1 14.17 38.12 -3.79
C MET A 1 15.39 37.41 -4.40
N PHE A 2 16.34 38.11 -5.05
CA PHE A 2 17.55 37.49 -5.63
C PHE A 2 18.48 36.82 -4.60
N VAL A 3 18.61 37.39 -3.41
CA VAL A 3 19.41 36.83 -2.31
C VAL A 3 18.82 35.51 -1.80
N LEU A 4 17.49 35.45 -1.65
CA LEU A 4 16.76 34.23 -1.28
C LEU A 4 16.93 33.12 -2.34
N PHE A 5 16.94 33.49 -3.64
CA PHE A 5 17.19 32.54 -4.72
C PHE A 5 18.61 31.95 -4.67
N PHE A 6 19.62 32.78 -4.40
CA PHE A 6 21.01 32.34 -4.24
C PHE A 6 21.21 31.46 -3.01
N MET A 7 20.58 31.82 -1.88
CA MET A 7 20.60 31.01 -0.66
C MET A 7 19.96 29.63 -0.89
N PHE A 8 18.85 29.57 -1.63
CA PHE A 8 18.19 28.31 -1.97
C PHE A 8 19.05 27.43 -2.89
N PHE A 9 19.73 28.04 -3.88
CA PHE A 9 20.65 27.33 -4.77
C PHE A 9 21.89 26.80 -4.03
N ALA A 10 22.44 27.59 -3.11
CA ALA A 10 23.56 27.18 -2.27
C ALA A 10 23.16 25.99 -1.38
N PHE A 11 21.98 26.04 -0.74
CA PHE A 11 21.47 24.93 0.06
C PHE A 11 21.20 23.66 -0.76
N ALA A 12 20.58 23.79 -1.93
CA ALA A 12 20.34 22.66 -2.83
C ALA A 12 21.65 22.02 -3.32
N PHE A 13 22.68 22.82 -3.55
CA PHE A 13 24.01 22.34 -3.97
C PHE A 13 24.77 21.64 -2.82
N VAL A 14 24.69 22.17 -1.60
CA VAL A 14 25.25 21.52 -0.40
C VAL A 14 24.55 20.18 -0.15
N ALA A 15 23.23 20.11 -0.28
CA ALA A 15 22.48 18.85 -0.16
C ALA A 15 22.85 17.84 -1.24
N PHE A 16 23.04 18.30 -2.49
CA PHE A 16 23.45 17.45 -3.61
C PHE A 16 24.87 16.89 -3.45
N THR A 17 25.83 17.72 -3.02
CA THR A 17 27.21 17.28 -2.74
C THR A 17 27.29 16.32 -1.55
N PHE A 18 26.43 16.49 -0.55
CA PHE A 18 26.31 15.55 0.58
C PHE A 18 25.78 14.17 0.14
N GLN A 19 24.79 14.14 -0.77
CA GLN A 19 24.27 12.89 -1.35
C GLN A 19 25.32 12.16 -2.20
N LEU A 20 26.13 12.88 -2.97
CA LEU A 20 27.23 12.30 -3.74
C LEU A 20 28.34 11.72 -2.85
N LYS A 21 28.58 12.30 -1.66
CA LYS A 21 29.54 11.78 -0.68
C LYS A 21 29.12 10.41 -0.12
N LYS A 22 27.81 10.13 -0.06
CA LYS A 22 27.25 8.86 0.46
C LYS A 22 27.35 7.70 -0.53
N THR A 23 27.52 7.98 -1.83
CA THR A 23 27.51 6.95 -2.90
C THR A 23 28.91 6.53 -3.38
N GLY A 24 29.99 7.05 -2.78
CA GLY A 24 31.35 6.50 -2.92
C GLY A 24 32.00 6.61 -4.30
N HIS A 25 31.46 7.40 -5.22
CA HIS A 25 32.00 7.53 -6.58
C HIS A 25 32.75 8.86 -6.79
N LEU A 26 33.96 8.75 -7.37
CA LEU A 26 34.83 9.79 -7.97
C LEU A 26 35.61 10.73 -7.02
N ILE A 27 36.89 10.39 -6.82
CA ILE A 27 37.91 11.21 -6.10
C ILE A 27 38.56 12.26 -7.01
N VAL A 28 38.60 12.06 -8.33
CA VAL A 28 39.37 12.90 -9.27
C VAL A 28 38.62 14.17 -9.70
N GLU A 29 37.30 14.10 -9.91
CA GLU A 29 36.50 15.31 -10.26
C GLU A 29 36.25 16.24 -9.07
N LYS A 30 36.36 15.71 -7.85
CA LYS A 30 36.20 16.46 -6.59
C LYS A 30 37.23 17.58 -6.42
N LYS A 31 38.47 17.38 -6.88
CA LYS A 31 39.53 18.41 -6.77
C LYS A 31 39.32 19.57 -7.75
N ARG A 32 38.84 19.30 -8.97
CA ARG A 32 38.54 20.35 -9.96
C ARG A 32 37.29 21.16 -9.60
N ALA A 33 36.23 20.51 -9.14
CA ALA A 33 35.01 21.21 -8.71
C ALA A 33 35.24 22.09 -7.46
N ASN A 34 36.05 21.62 -6.50
CA ASN A 34 36.42 22.44 -5.34
C ASN A 34 37.27 23.65 -5.75
N ALA A 35 38.30 23.48 -6.59
CA ALA A 35 39.15 24.57 -7.05
C ALA A 35 38.34 25.67 -7.77
N TYR A 36 37.43 25.28 -8.67
CA TYR A 36 36.55 26.19 -9.41
C TYR A 36 35.56 26.95 -8.49
N MET A 37 35.18 26.35 -7.36
CA MET A 37 34.24 26.94 -6.41
C MET A 37 34.93 27.88 -5.39
N THR A 38 36.19 27.62 -5.02
CA THR A 38 36.99 28.59 -4.23
C THR A 38 37.18 29.90 -4.98
N ASP A 39 37.38 29.86 -6.30
CA ASP A 39 37.50 31.06 -7.14
C ASP A 39 36.17 31.82 -7.30
N ILE A 40 35.04 31.10 -7.40
CA ILE A 40 33.71 31.74 -7.48
C ILE A 40 33.32 32.35 -6.12
N ALA A 41 33.60 31.64 -5.01
CA ALA A 41 33.34 32.15 -3.67
C ALA A 41 34.21 33.37 -3.34
N SER A 42 35.49 33.39 -3.77
CA SER A 42 36.35 34.56 -3.57
C SER A 42 35.91 35.75 -4.43
N CYS A 43 35.41 35.53 -5.65
CA CYS A 43 34.82 36.58 -6.47
C CYS A 43 33.51 37.16 -5.91
N CYS A 44 32.65 36.33 -5.30
CA CYS A 44 31.39 36.82 -4.74
C CYS A 44 31.55 37.57 -3.41
N VAL A 45 32.61 37.31 -2.64
CA VAL A 45 32.89 38.01 -1.37
C VAL A 45 33.47 39.41 -1.61
N CYS A 46 34.29 39.60 -2.66
CA CYS A 46 34.85 40.92 -2.98
C CYS A 46 33.80 41.93 -3.51
N ASP A 47 32.80 41.45 -4.27
CA ASP A 47 31.75 42.30 -4.82
C ASP A 47 30.71 42.74 -3.76
N PHE A 48 30.60 42.03 -2.63
CA PHE A 48 29.63 42.31 -1.57
C PHE A 48 30.18 43.22 -0.46
N LEU A 49 31.50 43.29 -0.30
CA LEU A 49 32.17 44.14 0.70
C LEU A 49 32.53 45.55 0.18
N SER A 50 32.27 45.86 -1.09
CA SER A 50 32.59 47.17 -1.70
C SER A 50 31.37 48.06 -1.97
N ILE A 51 30.25 47.83 -1.28
CA ILE A 51 29.12 48.78 -1.29
C ILE A 51 29.27 49.67 -0.06
N ASP A 52 30.17 50.63 -0.17
CA ASP A 52 30.11 51.86 0.61
C ASP A 52 30.31 53.07 -0.32
N GLU A 53 29.72 54.18 0.08
CA GLU A 53 29.24 55.25 -0.78
C GLU A 53 30.30 56.02 -1.59
N THR A 54 29.82 56.56 -2.72
CA THR A 54 30.46 57.52 -3.63
C THR A 54 31.40 56.97 -4.69
N LEU A 55 30.91 56.85 -5.93
CA LEU A 55 31.58 57.36 -7.13
C LEU A 55 30.71 57.19 -8.38
N ASN A 56 30.49 58.33 -9.03
CA ASN A 56 29.83 58.47 -10.31
C ASN A 56 30.73 57.89 -11.42
N CYS A 57 30.57 56.60 -11.76
CA CYS A 57 31.34 55.98 -12.84
C CYS A 57 30.45 55.11 -13.76
N LYS A 58 30.57 55.35 -15.08
CA LYS A 58 29.75 54.75 -16.14
C LYS A 58 29.79 53.21 -16.11
N PRO A 59 28.64 52.51 -15.96
CA PRO A 59 28.60 51.06 -15.94
C PRO A 59 28.32 50.50 -17.33
N LYS A 60 29.35 50.21 -18.15
CA LYS A 60 29.12 49.52 -19.44
C LYS A 60 30.04 48.35 -19.78
N LYS A 61 31.10 48.07 -19.02
CA LYS A 61 32.02 46.94 -19.35
C LYS A 61 32.01 45.77 -18.36
N TYR A 62 31.80 46.02 -17.06
CA TYR A 62 31.83 44.95 -16.04
C TYR A 62 30.55 44.10 -15.96
N PHE A 63 29.38 44.68 -16.30
CA PHE A 63 28.12 43.94 -16.31
C PHE A 63 28.06 42.84 -17.40
N ASN A 64 28.71 43.08 -18.54
CA ASN A 64 28.76 42.13 -19.65
C ASN A 64 29.70 40.94 -19.38
N PHE A 65 30.75 41.15 -18.59
CA PHE A 65 31.70 40.09 -18.21
C PHE A 65 31.07 39.11 -17.21
N ASN A 66 30.33 39.65 -16.23
CA ASN A 66 29.65 38.85 -15.20
C ASN A 66 28.49 38.01 -15.80
N ILE A 67 27.81 38.50 -16.84
CA ILE A 67 26.82 37.72 -17.60
C ILE A 67 27.49 36.58 -18.39
N LYS A 68 28.62 36.83 -19.05
CA LYS A 68 29.35 35.78 -19.81
C LYS A 68 29.89 34.67 -18.91
N ILE A 69 30.42 35.01 -17.73
CA ILE A 69 30.87 34.01 -16.75
C ILE A 69 29.67 33.18 -16.27
N LYS A 70 28.56 33.83 -15.86
CA LYS A 70 27.34 33.12 -15.44
C LYS A 70 26.81 32.20 -16.54
N TYR A 71 26.87 32.61 -17.81
CA TYR A 71 26.44 31.78 -18.94
C TYR A 71 27.39 30.60 -19.18
N ALA A 72 28.70 30.80 -19.04
CA ALA A 72 29.70 29.73 -19.17
C ALA A 72 29.56 28.70 -18.04
N THR A 73 29.36 29.14 -16.80
CA THR A 73 29.15 28.23 -15.66
C THR A 73 27.82 27.49 -15.79
N VAL A 74 26.75 28.16 -16.20
CA VAL A 74 25.45 27.52 -16.46
C VAL A 74 25.56 26.52 -17.62
N ASN A 75 26.26 26.85 -18.71
CA ASN A 75 26.49 25.92 -19.82
C ASN A 75 27.39 24.74 -19.43
N ALA A 76 28.39 24.93 -18.57
CA ALA A 76 29.23 23.85 -18.06
C ALA A 76 28.43 22.89 -17.16
N VAL A 77 27.59 23.43 -16.26
CA VAL A 77 26.67 22.64 -15.43
C VAL A 77 25.63 21.94 -16.30
N LEU A 78 25.04 22.63 -17.30
CA LEU A 78 24.13 22.00 -18.26
C LEU A 78 24.83 20.87 -19.01
N THR A 79 26.04 21.10 -19.52
CA THR A 79 26.81 20.10 -20.26
C THR A 79 27.14 18.91 -19.36
N LEU A 80 27.52 19.13 -18.10
CA LEU A 80 27.72 18.04 -17.13
C LEU A 80 26.43 17.27 -16.84
N LEU A 81 25.28 17.95 -16.73
CA LEU A 81 23.97 17.30 -16.57
C LEU A 81 23.56 16.52 -17.83
N PHE A 82 23.85 17.05 -19.02
CA PHE A 82 23.57 16.41 -20.31
C PHE A 82 24.52 15.25 -20.63
N SER A 83 25.81 15.36 -20.32
CA SER A 83 26.80 14.28 -20.44
C SER A 83 26.50 13.14 -19.47
N ASN A 84 25.88 13.44 -18.33
CA ASN A 84 25.40 12.45 -17.36
C ASN A 84 23.98 11.94 -17.63
N LYS A 85 23.35 12.30 -18.77
CA LYS A 85 22.04 11.79 -19.17
C LYS A 85 21.99 10.26 -19.19
N ASN A 86 23.10 9.61 -19.56
CA ASN A 86 23.24 8.16 -19.52
C ASN A 86 23.23 7.58 -18.10
N ILE A 87 23.78 8.31 -17.12
CA ILE A 87 23.77 7.90 -15.70
C ILE A 87 22.37 8.08 -15.11
N LEU A 88 21.72 9.21 -15.39
CA LEU A 88 20.34 9.46 -14.98
C LEU A 88 19.38 8.42 -15.57
N GLN A 89 19.50 8.08 -16.86
CA GLN A 89 18.70 7.01 -17.48
C GLN A 89 18.97 5.63 -16.88
N LYS A 90 20.21 5.33 -16.48
CA LYS A 90 20.55 4.06 -15.80
C LYS A 90 19.96 4.01 -14.38
N LEU A 91 20.00 5.12 -13.65
CA LEU A 91 19.41 5.23 -12.31
C LEU A 91 17.89 5.09 -12.36
N ASP A 92 17.24 5.75 -13.31
CA ASP A 92 15.78 5.70 -13.50
C ASP A 92 15.32 4.27 -13.85
N LYS A 93 16.01 3.60 -14.79
CA LYS A 93 15.75 2.18 -15.10
C LYS A 93 15.95 1.26 -13.90
N LYS A 94 16.93 1.54 -13.02
CA LYS A 94 17.19 0.74 -11.81
C LYS A 94 16.13 0.98 -10.74
N LEU A 95 15.65 2.22 -10.60
CA LEU A 95 14.55 2.59 -9.71
C LEU A 95 13.25 1.92 -10.15
N GLU A 96 12.93 1.97 -11.45
CA GLU A 96 11.74 1.34 -12.02
C GLU A 96 11.75 -0.19 -11.89
N ARG A 97 12.91 -0.84 -12.07
CA ARG A 97 13.05 -2.29 -11.81
C ARG A 97 12.81 -2.63 -10.33
N LYS A 98 13.34 -1.83 -9.39
CA LYS A 98 13.09 -2.01 -7.96
C LYS A 98 11.62 -1.80 -7.59
N LYS A 99 10.97 -0.78 -8.16
CA LYS A 99 9.52 -0.54 -7.98
C LYS A 99 8.69 -1.70 -8.49
N LYS A 100 8.96 -2.20 -9.70
CA LYS A 100 8.24 -3.34 -10.29
C LYS A 100 8.38 -4.63 -9.48
N ASN A 101 9.58 -4.96 -9.01
CA ASN A 101 9.78 -6.14 -8.15
C ASN A 101 9.04 -5.99 -6.81
N ARG A 102 9.06 -4.80 -6.20
CA ARG A 102 8.33 -4.54 -4.95
C ARG A 102 6.82 -4.68 -5.14
N VAL A 103 6.26 -4.16 -6.24
CA VAL A 103 4.84 -4.30 -6.59
C VAL A 103 4.44 -5.77 -6.80
N TYR A 104 5.28 -6.57 -7.48
CA TYR A 104 5.01 -7.99 -7.70
C TYR A 104 4.90 -8.79 -6.39
N HIS A 105 5.86 -8.63 -5.47
CA HIS A 105 5.82 -9.31 -4.16
C HIS A 105 4.64 -8.86 -3.30
N VAL A 106 4.30 -7.57 -3.32
CA VAL A 106 3.12 -7.04 -2.60
C VAL A 106 1.83 -7.64 -3.17
N ASN A 107 1.70 -7.76 -4.50
CA ASN A 107 0.52 -8.34 -5.13
C ASN A 107 0.34 -9.83 -4.80
N ILE A 108 1.43 -10.60 -4.69
CA ILE A 108 1.37 -12.01 -4.26
C ILE A 108 0.88 -12.12 -2.81
N ALA A 109 1.39 -11.28 -1.91
CA ALA A 109 0.96 -11.25 -0.51
C ALA A 109 -0.50 -10.80 -0.37
N ILE A 110 -0.93 -9.80 -1.15
CA ILE A 110 -2.32 -9.35 -1.20
C ILE A 110 -3.23 -10.48 -1.68
N ARG A 111 -2.87 -11.19 -2.76
CA ARG A 111 -3.69 -12.32 -3.26
C ARG A 111 -3.85 -13.44 -2.23
N LYS A 112 -2.79 -13.78 -1.49
CA LYS A 112 -2.84 -14.76 -0.39
C LYS A 112 -3.73 -14.27 0.78
N LYS A 113 -3.66 -12.98 1.12
CA LYS A 113 -4.50 -12.35 2.16
C LYS A 113 -5.97 -12.23 1.73
N GLU A 114 -6.24 -11.97 0.46
CA GLU A 114 -7.59 -11.92 -0.11
C GLU A 114 -8.25 -13.30 -0.16
N THR A 115 -7.49 -14.37 -0.43
CA THR A 115 -7.99 -15.74 -0.33
C THR A 115 -8.30 -16.12 1.12
N SER A 116 -7.45 -15.73 2.08
CA SER A 116 -7.73 -15.98 3.51
C SER A 116 -8.87 -15.12 4.07
N LEU A 117 -9.08 -13.90 3.56
CA LEU A 117 -10.19 -13.02 3.98
C LEU A 117 -11.52 -13.39 3.32
N LYS A 118 -11.52 -13.89 2.08
CA LYS A 118 -12.73 -14.44 1.45
C LYS A 118 -13.28 -15.64 2.21
N ALA A 119 -12.41 -16.46 2.81
CA ALA A 119 -12.80 -17.56 3.68
C ALA A 119 -13.40 -17.11 5.04
N LEU A 120 -13.23 -15.83 5.41
CA LEU A 120 -13.78 -15.23 6.64
C LEU A 120 -15.03 -14.39 6.39
N SER A 121 -15.54 -14.31 5.15
CA SER A 121 -16.76 -13.55 4.87
C SER A 121 -17.94 -14.21 5.60
N LEU A 122 -18.43 -13.53 6.64
CA LEU A 122 -19.63 -13.91 7.37
C LEU A 122 -20.91 -13.49 6.64
N ASP A 123 -20.79 -12.92 5.44
CA ASP A 123 -21.92 -12.44 4.65
C ASP A 123 -22.55 -13.57 3.82
N GLY A 124 -21.79 -14.62 3.51
CA GLY A 124 -22.25 -15.81 2.80
C GLY A 124 -22.63 -16.97 3.74
N CYS A 125 -22.92 -18.14 3.15
CA CYS A 125 -23.07 -19.39 3.92
C CYS A 125 -21.77 -19.74 4.64
N TYR A 126 -21.88 -20.35 5.82
CA TYR A 126 -20.74 -20.69 6.66
C TYR A 126 -20.06 -21.96 6.19
N ASP A 127 -18.73 -21.96 6.18
CA ASP A 127 -17.94 -23.14 5.83
C ASP A 127 -18.32 -24.36 6.69
N LYS A 128 -18.72 -25.44 6.02
CA LYS A 128 -19.22 -26.65 6.66
C LYS A 128 -18.14 -27.31 7.52
N ASN A 129 -16.87 -27.26 7.13
CA ASN A 129 -15.78 -27.87 7.88
C ASN A 129 -15.48 -27.08 9.15
N TRP A 130 -15.52 -25.75 9.07
CA TRP A 130 -15.41 -24.85 10.21
C TRP A 130 -16.51 -25.12 11.24
N VAL A 131 -17.77 -25.21 10.80
CA VAL A 131 -18.89 -25.50 11.69
C VAL A 131 -18.82 -26.94 12.22
N ALA A 132 -18.45 -27.92 11.39
CA ALA A 132 -18.30 -29.32 11.79
C ALA A 132 -17.14 -29.55 12.78
N ALA A 133 -16.17 -28.63 12.88
CA ALA A 133 -15.09 -28.72 13.87
C ALA A 133 -15.59 -28.73 15.32
N SER A 134 -16.83 -28.28 15.58
CA SER A 134 -17.43 -28.24 16.91
C SER A 134 -18.85 -28.82 17.00
N ASN A 135 -19.38 -29.36 15.90
CA ASN A 135 -20.74 -29.92 15.84
C ASN A 135 -20.76 -31.28 15.11
N LYS A 136 -21.76 -32.11 15.40
CA LYS A 136 -21.95 -33.40 14.72
C LYS A 136 -22.42 -33.18 13.28
N GLN A 137 -21.89 -33.93 12.32
CA GLN A 137 -22.31 -33.76 10.91
C GLN A 137 -23.81 -34.05 10.67
N SER A 138 -24.41 -34.97 11.44
CA SER A 138 -25.83 -35.29 11.33
C SER A 138 -26.74 -34.11 11.64
N THR A 139 -26.35 -33.22 12.58
CA THR A 139 -27.14 -32.03 12.93
C THR A 139 -26.99 -30.91 11.89
N LEU A 140 -25.94 -30.95 11.06
CA LEU A 140 -25.68 -29.94 10.04
C LEU A 140 -26.35 -30.25 8.70
N ARG A 141 -26.70 -31.51 8.41
CA ARG A 141 -27.32 -31.90 7.13
C ARG A 141 -28.61 -31.12 6.82
N PRO A 142 -29.57 -30.98 7.75
CA PRO A 142 -30.80 -30.23 7.46
C PRO A 142 -30.56 -28.73 7.28
N LEU A 143 -29.43 -28.20 7.77
CA LEU A 143 -29.08 -26.78 7.73
C LEU A 143 -28.19 -26.42 6.52
N GLN A 144 -27.93 -27.37 5.62
CA GLN A 144 -27.10 -27.12 4.45
C GLN A 144 -27.89 -26.33 3.39
N CYS A 145 -27.26 -25.29 2.87
CA CYS A 145 -27.74 -24.55 1.72
C CYS A 145 -27.71 -25.47 0.49
N LEU A 146 -28.87 -25.65 -0.15
CA LEU A 146 -29.00 -26.45 -1.37
C LEU A 146 -28.01 -26.01 -2.48
N LEU A 147 -27.81 -24.71 -2.65
CA LEU A 147 -27.05 -24.15 -3.78
C LEU A 147 -25.53 -24.33 -3.67
N CYS A 148 -24.97 -24.27 -2.46
CA CYS A 148 -23.52 -24.31 -2.26
C CYS A 148 -23.03 -25.43 -1.35
N GLY A 149 -23.93 -26.21 -0.73
CA GLY A 149 -23.60 -27.32 0.18
C GLY A 149 -22.99 -26.91 1.52
N GLN A 150 -22.84 -25.60 1.77
CA GLN A 150 -22.34 -25.02 3.02
C GLN A 150 -23.47 -24.86 4.05
N VAL A 151 -23.17 -24.48 5.30
CA VAL A 151 -24.22 -24.23 6.30
C VAL A 151 -24.92 -22.90 5.99
N ALA A 152 -26.24 -22.92 5.83
CA ALA A 152 -27.02 -21.79 5.35
C ALA A 152 -26.97 -20.61 6.35
N ASN A 153 -26.37 -19.50 5.92
CA ASN A 153 -26.47 -18.23 6.65
C ASN A 153 -27.73 -17.48 6.22
N ASN A 154 -28.41 -16.85 7.18
CA ASN A 154 -29.71 -16.22 6.97
C ASN A 154 -30.69 -17.13 6.22
N ALA A 155 -30.77 -18.40 6.63
CA ALA A 155 -31.57 -19.44 5.98
C ALA A 155 -32.95 -18.95 5.50
N MET A 156 -33.25 -19.27 4.24
CA MET A 156 -34.52 -19.09 3.54
C MET A 156 -35.12 -20.46 3.28
N GLU A 157 -36.45 -20.54 3.39
CA GLU A 157 -37.21 -21.74 3.09
C GLU A 157 -37.95 -21.51 1.77
N LEU A 158 -37.82 -22.45 0.85
CA LEU A 158 -38.59 -22.42 -0.39
C LEU A 158 -39.99 -22.95 -0.11
N THR A 159 -41.01 -22.20 -0.50
CA THR A 159 -42.43 -22.48 -0.20
C THR A 159 -43.26 -22.52 -1.48
N CYS A 160 -42.68 -23.09 -2.54
CA CYS A 160 -43.35 -23.23 -3.83
C CYS A 160 -44.32 -24.41 -3.75
N ASP A 161 -45.50 -24.26 -4.33
CA ASP A 161 -46.58 -25.27 -4.26
C ASP A 161 -46.17 -26.54 -5.04
N GLU A 162 -45.26 -26.39 -6.01
CA GLU A 162 -44.63 -27.46 -6.80
C GLU A 162 -43.69 -28.36 -5.98
N HIS A 163 -43.50 -28.06 -4.70
CA HIS A 163 -42.63 -28.83 -3.79
C HIS A 163 -43.36 -29.30 -2.51
N ASP A 164 -44.69 -29.27 -2.48
CA ASP A 164 -45.50 -29.66 -1.30
C ASP A 164 -45.32 -31.16 -0.93
N ASP A 165 -44.91 -31.98 -1.91
CA ASP A 165 -44.59 -33.41 -1.70
C ASP A 165 -43.24 -33.66 -0.99
N TYR A 166 -42.37 -32.65 -0.90
CA TYR A 166 -41.13 -32.78 -0.14
C TYR A 166 -41.42 -32.72 1.35
N LYS A 167 -41.35 -33.88 2.02
CA LYS A 167 -41.49 -33.98 3.48
C LYS A 167 -40.54 -33.07 4.27
N ASP A 168 -39.41 -32.69 3.67
CA ASP A 168 -38.40 -31.87 4.31
C ASP A 168 -38.36 -30.47 3.69
N THR A 169 -38.37 -29.46 4.55
CA THR A 169 -38.24 -28.06 4.15
C THR A 169 -36.88 -27.83 3.49
N VAL A 170 -36.88 -27.29 2.27
CA VAL A 170 -35.61 -27.04 1.56
C VAL A 170 -35.04 -25.69 1.93
N ILE A 171 -33.83 -25.73 2.48
CA ILE A 171 -33.13 -24.55 3.01
C ILE A 171 -32.09 -24.04 2.02
N VAL A 172 -32.10 -22.73 1.80
CA VAL A 172 -31.13 -22.02 0.96
C VAL A 172 -30.60 -20.81 1.72
N GLY A 173 -29.30 -20.51 1.63
CA GLY A 173 -28.76 -19.27 2.17
C GLY A 173 -29.27 -18.04 1.40
N GLU A 174 -29.63 -16.97 2.11
CA GLU A 174 -30.26 -15.77 1.51
C GLU A 174 -29.43 -15.17 0.38
N GLN A 175 -28.12 -14.99 0.58
CA GLN A 175 -27.23 -14.45 -0.46
C GLN A 175 -27.07 -15.40 -1.65
N CYS A 176 -27.06 -16.72 -1.41
CA CYS A 176 -27.01 -17.71 -2.49
C CYS A 176 -28.29 -17.65 -3.32
N LEU A 177 -29.45 -17.56 -2.67
CA LEU A 177 -30.75 -17.48 -3.34
C LEU A 177 -30.87 -16.18 -4.15
N ILE A 178 -30.55 -15.02 -3.57
CA ILE A 178 -30.61 -13.72 -4.27
C ILE A 178 -29.71 -13.74 -5.52
N LYS A 179 -28.49 -14.27 -5.40
CA LYS A 179 -27.57 -14.37 -6.53
C LYS A 179 -28.14 -15.29 -7.62
N TYR A 180 -28.65 -16.46 -7.23
CA TYR A 180 -29.21 -17.43 -8.17
C TYR A 180 -30.41 -16.87 -8.94
N LEU A 181 -31.38 -16.27 -8.25
CA LEU A 181 -32.59 -15.72 -8.88
C LEU A 181 -32.23 -14.64 -9.92
N LYS A 182 -31.27 -13.77 -9.60
CA LYS A 182 -30.77 -12.75 -10.53
C LYS A 182 -30.12 -13.34 -11.77
N GLU A 183 -29.40 -14.45 -11.64
CA GLU A 183 -28.69 -15.12 -12.75
C GLU A 183 -29.61 -16.00 -13.59
N ASN A 184 -30.76 -16.43 -13.04
CA ASN A 184 -31.66 -17.41 -13.65
C ASN A 184 -33.09 -16.89 -13.84
N ASN A 185 -33.27 -15.58 -14.05
CA ASN A 185 -34.58 -14.95 -14.32
C ASN A 185 -35.69 -15.36 -13.33
N ASP A 186 -35.36 -15.34 -12.03
CA ASP A 186 -36.25 -15.69 -10.91
C ASP A 186 -36.81 -17.13 -10.91
N GLN A 187 -36.22 -18.04 -11.71
CA GLN A 187 -36.57 -19.46 -11.70
C GLN A 187 -36.20 -20.12 -10.37
N CYS A 188 -36.97 -21.15 -10.00
CA CYS A 188 -36.73 -21.87 -8.75
C CYS A 188 -35.46 -22.76 -8.82
N PRO A 189 -34.67 -22.86 -7.74
CA PRO A 189 -33.53 -23.78 -7.66
C PRO A 189 -33.83 -25.28 -7.75
N ILE A 190 -35.07 -25.70 -7.50
CA ILE A 190 -35.46 -27.12 -7.33
C ILE A 190 -36.32 -27.62 -8.50
N GLY A 191 -36.74 -26.74 -9.41
CA GLY A 191 -37.55 -27.12 -10.57
C GLY A 191 -37.66 -26.02 -11.60
N GLU A 192 -38.03 -26.40 -12.82
CA GLU A 192 -38.27 -25.49 -13.95
C GLU A 192 -39.67 -24.85 -13.88
N HIS A 193 -40.00 -24.27 -12.73
CA HIS A 193 -41.20 -23.44 -12.59
C HIS A 193 -40.83 -21.96 -12.46
N GLY A 194 -41.86 -21.12 -12.51
CA GLY A 194 -41.72 -19.66 -12.60
C GLY A 194 -41.20 -19.01 -11.30
N THR A 195 -41.81 -17.89 -10.91
CA THR A 195 -41.35 -17.07 -9.78
C THR A 195 -41.27 -17.87 -8.48
N CYS A 196 -40.05 -18.06 -7.97
CA CYS A 196 -39.80 -18.81 -6.74
C CYS A 196 -40.39 -18.13 -5.49
N LYS A 197 -41.37 -18.77 -4.83
CA LYS A 197 -41.85 -18.35 -3.50
C LYS A 197 -40.88 -18.78 -2.41
N HIS A 198 -40.51 -17.84 -1.54
CA HIS A 198 -39.56 -18.11 -0.46
C HIS A 198 -39.86 -17.23 0.75
N THR A 199 -39.59 -17.76 1.94
CA THR A 199 -39.79 -17.05 3.21
C THR A 199 -38.58 -17.18 4.13
N LYS A 200 -38.49 -16.32 5.15
CA LYS A 200 -37.40 -16.38 6.12
C LYS A 200 -37.63 -17.57 7.06
N GLY A 201 -36.76 -18.57 7.00
CA GLY A 201 -36.82 -19.75 7.85
C GLY A 201 -36.39 -19.44 9.28
N ARG A 202 -37.29 -18.90 10.10
CA ARG A 202 -36.98 -18.45 11.47
C ARG A 202 -36.38 -19.58 12.32
N THR A 203 -36.95 -20.77 12.23
CA THR A 203 -36.49 -21.96 12.95
C THR A 203 -35.07 -22.34 12.54
N ALA A 204 -34.82 -22.44 11.23
CA ALA A 204 -33.50 -22.75 10.68
C ALA A 204 -32.45 -21.71 11.08
N ARG A 205 -32.79 -20.41 10.98
CA ARG A 205 -31.91 -19.30 11.39
C ARG A 205 -31.54 -19.40 12.86
N ASN A 206 -32.51 -19.66 13.73
CA ASN A 206 -32.26 -19.83 15.17
C ASN A 206 -31.34 -21.04 15.44
N PHE A 207 -31.58 -22.18 14.79
CA PHE A 207 -30.71 -23.34 14.94
C PHE A 207 -29.28 -23.05 14.49
N VAL A 208 -29.10 -22.37 13.35
CA VAL A 208 -27.77 -21.98 12.86
C VAL A 208 -27.08 -21.03 13.83
N CYS A 209 -27.78 -20.04 14.37
CA CYS A 209 -27.22 -19.11 15.37
C CYS A 209 -26.69 -19.82 16.61
N GLU A 210 -27.34 -20.90 17.05
CA GLU A 210 -27.00 -21.67 18.24
C GLU A 210 -25.86 -22.68 18.04
N LEU A 211 -25.42 -22.92 16.80
CA LEU A 211 -24.31 -23.83 16.52
C LEU A 211 -23.02 -23.32 17.19
N LYS A 212 -22.27 -24.23 17.80
CA LYS A 212 -21.02 -23.89 18.49
C LYS A 212 -19.87 -23.88 17.49
N VAL A 213 -19.03 -22.88 17.52
CA VAL A 213 -17.88 -22.74 16.61
C VAL A 213 -16.65 -22.23 17.33
N ILE A 214 -15.48 -22.55 16.79
CA ILE A 214 -14.22 -21.94 17.21
C ILE A 214 -13.98 -20.64 16.44
N CYS A 215 -13.01 -19.84 16.87
CA CYS A 215 -12.61 -18.63 16.16
C CYS A 215 -12.30 -18.91 14.68
N PRO A 216 -12.98 -18.25 13.72
CA PRO A 216 -12.69 -18.43 12.29
C PRO A 216 -11.23 -18.17 11.91
N ARG A 217 -10.60 -17.15 12.51
CA ARG A 217 -9.19 -16.82 12.27
C ARG A 217 -8.25 -17.95 12.73
N GLN A 218 -8.59 -18.61 13.82
CA GLN A 218 -7.84 -19.76 14.31
C GLN A 218 -8.03 -20.97 13.39
N PHE A 219 -9.27 -21.26 12.98
CA PHE A 219 -9.55 -22.34 12.04
C PHE A 219 -8.72 -22.21 10.76
N MET A 220 -8.66 -21.02 10.18
CA MET A 220 -7.85 -20.74 8.99
C MET A 220 -6.35 -20.96 9.22
N LYS A 221 -5.82 -20.57 10.40
CA LYS A 221 -4.41 -20.80 10.75
C LYS A 221 -4.08 -22.29 10.80
N HIS A 222 -4.93 -23.09 11.43
CA HIS A 222 -4.76 -24.54 11.48
C HIS A 222 -4.89 -25.21 10.11
N PHE A 223 -5.83 -24.75 9.28
CA PHE A 223 -6.07 -25.31 7.96
C PHE A 223 -4.83 -25.14 7.06
N ASN A 224 -4.29 -23.92 6.98
CA ASN A 224 -3.10 -23.63 6.18
C ASN A 224 -1.85 -24.38 6.68
N GLN A 225 -1.71 -24.55 8.00
CA GLN A 225 -0.58 -25.30 8.57
C GLN A 225 -0.63 -26.78 8.22
N ARG A 226 -1.83 -27.39 8.11
CA ARG A 226 -1.94 -28.81 7.70
C ARG A 226 -1.54 -29.03 6.25
N GLU A 227 -1.86 -28.11 5.35
CA GLU A 227 -1.45 -28.20 3.94
C GLU A 227 0.08 -28.05 3.76
N GLU A 228 0.75 -27.28 4.63
CA GLU A 228 2.20 -27.07 4.56
C GLU A 228 3.02 -28.13 5.33
N ASN A 229 2.47 -28.72 6.39
CA ASN A 229 3.19 -29.61 7.31
C ASN A 229 3.13 -31.10 6.96
N GLU A 230 2.51 -31.52 5.85
CA GLU A 230 2.75 -32.87 5.30
C GLU A 230 4.22 -33.11 4.90
N ALA A 231 5.09 -32.08 5.01
CA ALA A 231 6.51 -32.17 4.67
C ALA A 231 7.50 -32.04 5.85
N LYS A 232 7.11 -31.67 7.09
CA LYS A 232 8.06 -31.47 8.20
C LYS A 232 7.47 -31.78 9.59
N GLU A 233 7.89 -32.91 10.16
CA GLU A 233 7.72 -33.22 11.58
C GLU A 233 8.68 -32.36 12.42
N GLY A 234 8.13 -31.51 13.28
CA GLY A 234 8.90 -30.73 14.24
C GLY A 234 7.97 -29.86 15.09
N ASP A 235 7.88 -30.20 16.38
CA ASP A 235 7.11 -29.49 17.40
C ASP A 235 7.54 -28.02 17.51
N THR A 236 6.85 -27.12 16.79
CA THR A 236 6.93 -25.69 17.08
C THR A 236 5.82 -25.33 18.08
N PRO A 237 6.14 -24.68 19.23
CA PRO A 237 5.16 -24.28 20.21
C PRO A 237 4.08 -23.39 19.60
N MET A 238 2.82 -23.77 19.82
CA MET A 238 1.67 -23.13 19.22
C MET A 238 1.27 -21.87 20.00
N GLU A 239 2.08 -20.80 19.91
CA GLU A 239 2.07 -19.73 20.91
C GLU A 239 0.94 -18.67 20.75
N ASP A 240 0.33 -18.56 19.57
CA ASP A 240 -0.82 -17.65 19.35
C ASP A 240 -2.07 -18.44 18.97
N SER A 241 -2.89 -18.80 19.96
CA SER A 241 -4.22 -19.38 19.77
C SER A 241 -5.31 -18.45 20.31
N CYS A 242 -6.49 -18.50 19.69
CA CYS A 242 -7.68 -17.85 20.24
C CYS A 242 -8.40 -18.85 21.16
N ALA A 243 -8.86 -18.43 22.33
CA ALA A 243 -9.63 -19.31 23.21
C ALA A 243 -11.14 -19.33 22.90
N PHE A 244 -11.58 -18.57 21.88
CA PHE A 244 -13.00 -18.43 21.59
C PHE A 244 -13.62 -19.76 21.12
N LYS A 245 -14.63 -20.18 21.86
CA LYS A 245 -15.53 -21.28 21.51
C LYS A 245 -16.94 -20.89 21.97
N GLY A 246 -17.73 -20.38 21.04
CA GLY A 246 -19.03 -19.76 21.31
C GLY A 246 -20.06 -20.08 20.23
N LYS A 247 -21.20 -19.40 20.27
CA LYS A 247 -22.26 -19.53 19.26
C LYS A 247 -21.90 -18.77 17.98
N ILE A 248 -22.48 -19.16 16.83
CA ILE A 248 -22.23 -18.48 15.54
C ILE A 248 -22.61 -17.00 15.60
N ASN A 249 -23.72 -16.64 16.25
CA ASN A 249 -24.17 -15.26 16.35
C ASN A 249 -23.23 -14.35 17.18
N GLU A 250 -22.42 -14.93 18.07
CA GLU A 250 -21.40 -14.21 18.88
C GLU A 250 -20.09 -13.98 18.11
N VAL A 251 -19.88 -14.69 16.98
CA VAL A 251 -18.61 -14.65 16.23
C VAL A 251 -18.29 -13.25 15.73
N LYS A 252 -19.28 -12.50 15.24
CA LYS A 252 -19.04 -11.16 14.70
C LYS A 252 -18.49 -10.22 15.77
N GLU A 253 -19.17 -10.17 16.92
CA GLU A 253 -18.75 -9.38 18.07
C GLU A 253 -17.36 -9.80 18.53
N HIS A 254 -17.09 -11.11 18.60
CA HIS A 254 -15.78 -11.63 18.93
C HIS A 254 -14.68 -11.12 17.97
N LEU A 255 -14.89 -11.26 16.65
CA LEU A 255 -13.90 -10.88 15.63
C LEU A 255 -13.59 -9.38 15.64
N GLU A 256 -14.57 -8.56 15.99
CA GLU A 256 -14.47 -7.10 16.06
C GLU A 256 -13.83 -6.63 17.38
N ASN A 257 -14.20 -7.21 18.52
CA ASN A 257 -13.93 -6.63 19.83
C ASN A 257 -12.92 -7.40 20.69
N THR A 258 -12.96 -8.74 20.68
CA THR A 258 -12.25 -9.56 21.69
C THR A 258 -11.24 -10.55 21.12
N CYS A 259 -11.17 -10.69 19.80
CA CYS A 259 -10.30 -11.66 19.15
C CYS A 259 -8.82 -11.28 19.26
N SER A 260 -8.03 -12.09 19.98
CA SER A 260 -6.57 -11.95 20.09
C SER A 260 -5.86 -12.06 18.74
N LEU A 261 -6.40 -12.86 17.81
CA LEU A 261 -5.89 -13.03 16.46
C LEU A 261 -6.30 -11.89 15.51
N LYS A 262 -6.90 -10.81 16.01
CA LYS A 262 -7.24 -9.64 15.19
C LYS A 262 -5.96 -9.02 14.64
N THR A 263 -5.82 -9.07 13.32
CA THR A 263 -4.71 -8.41 12.65
C THR A 263 -4.94 -6.91 12.64
N LEU A 264 -3.98 -6.15 13.15
CA LEU A 264 -3.93 -4.70 13.05
C LEU A 264 -3.05 -4.32 11.86
N GLU A 265 -3.42 -3.22 11.20
CA GLU A 265 -2.54 -2.63 10.19
C GLU A 265 -1.54 -1.70 10.87
N CYS A 266 -0.26 -1.86 10.56
CA CYS A 266 0.76 -0.91 11.00
C CYS A 266 0.41 0.50 10.49
N ILE A 267 0.46 1.51 11.36
CA ILE A 267 0.19 2.91 10.97
C ILE A 267 1.17 3.41 9.89
N PHE A 268 2.34 2.76 9.78
CA PHE A 268 3.35 3.03 8.77
C PHE A 268 3.17 2.24 7.47
N LYS A 269 2.08 1.47 7.32
CA LYS A 269 1.76 0.74 6.10
C LYS A 269 1.69 1.65 4.88
N LYS A 270 1.14 2.85 5.03
CA LYS A 270 1.12 3.89 3.99
C LYS A 270 2.51 4.34 3.51
N PHE A 271 3.55 4.08 4.30
CA PHE A 271 4.95 4.37 3.97
C PHE A 271 5.73 3.12 3.56
N GLY A 272 5.09 1.95 3.51
CA GLY A 272 5.68 0.69 3.04
C GLY A 272 6.05 -0.32 4.14
N CYS A 273 5.55 -0.16 5.36
CA CYS A 273 5.62 -1.23 6.36
C CYS A 273 4.58 -2.32 6.04
N ASN A 274 5.02 -3.52 5.73
CA ASN A 274 4.14 -4.64 5.35
C ASN A 274 4.04 -5.72 6.42
N GLU A 275 4.57 -5.46 7.63
CA GLU A 275 4.48 -6.43 8.73
C GLU A 275 3.03 -6.60 9.16
N SER A 276 2.64 -7.84 9.44
CA SER A 276 1.33 -8.15 9.99
C SER A 276 1.39 -8.00 11.51
N LEU A 277 0.51 -7.18 12.07
CA LEU A 277 0.43 -6.97 13.51
C LEU A 277 -0.76 -7.72 14.07
N TYR A 278 -0.62 -8.20 15.29
CA TYR A 278 -1.68 -8.70 16.13
C TYR A 278 -1.86 -7.73 17.29
N GLY A 279 -3.02 -7.76 17.95
CA GLY A 279 -3.23 -6.95 19.16
C GLY A 279 -2.18 -7.22 20.23
N SER A 280 -1.73 -8.48 20.35
CA SER A 280 -0.73 -8.92 21.33
C SER A 280 0.68 -8.38 21.09
N ASN A 281 1.10 -8.24 19.84
CA ASN A 281 2.48 -7.86 19.50
C ASN A 281 2.61 -6.43 18.96
N PHE A 282 1.53 -5.63 19.04
CA PHE A 282 1.50 -4.29 18.48
C PHE A 282 2.55 -3.38 19.13
N GLU A 283 2.62 -3.38 20.46
CA GLU A 283 3.53 -2.52 21.23
C GLU A 283 4.99 -2.92 20.98
N GLU A 284 5.30 -4.21 21.09
CA GLU A 284 6.63 -4.75 20.80
C GLU A 284 7.07 -4.45 19.35
N HIS A 285 6.17 -4.63 18.36
CA HIS A 285 6.47 -4.25 16.98
C HIS A 285 6.80 -2.77 16.86
N MET A 286 6.03 -1.89 17.51
CA MET A 286 6.25 -0.45 17.45
C MET A 286 7.60 -0.07 18.06
N GLU A 287 8.01 -0.71 19.16
CA GLU A 287 9.31 -0.50 19.79
C GLU A 287 10.46 -1.02 18.92
N LEU A 288 10.42 -2.29 18.52
CA LEU A 288 11.50 -2.94 17.76
C LEU A 288 11.67 -2.36 16.35
N GLN A 289 10.58 -1.94 15.71
CA GLN A 289 10.61 -1.42 14.33
C GLN A 289 10.61 0.11 14.24
N MET A 290 10.65 0.85 15.37
CA MET A 290 10.59 2.32 15.36
C MET A 290 11.64 2.95 14.43
N LYS A 291 12.89 2.46 14.48
CA LYS A 291 13.96 2.94 13.61
C LYS A 291 13.63 2.77 12.12
N ARG A 292 13.15 1.58 11.73
CA ARG A 292 12.72 1.29 10.36
C ARG A 292 11.54 2.17 9.95
N HIS A 293 10.59 2.41 10.85
CA HIS A 293 9.46 3.31 10.60
C HIS A 293 9.91 4.75 10.34
N LEU A 294 10.87 5.26 11.13
CA LEU A 294 11.50 6.56 10.90
C LEU A 294 12.24 6.61 9.57
N ASP A 295 12.97 5.56 9.20
CA ASP A 295 13.66 5.48 7.90
C ASP A 295 12.66 5.50 6.72
N LEU A 296 11.52 4.81 6.84
CA LEU A 296 10.46 4.84 5.83
C LEU A 296 9.84 6.24 5.70
N LEU A 297 9.59 6.93 6.83
CA LEU A 297 9.11 8.30 6.85
C LEU A 297 10.11 9.26 6.18
N LEU A 298 11.38 9.21 6.59
CA LEU A 298 12.44 10.06 6.03
C LEU A 298 12.65 9.78 4.54
N GLY A 299 12.58 8.51 4.14
CA GLY A 299 12.59 8.10 2.74
C GLY A 299 11.46 8.78 1.95
N CYS A 300 10.24 8.75 2.47
CA CYS A 300 9.08 9.40 1.84
C CYS A 300 9.23 10.92 1.73
N ILE A 301 9.75 11.58 2.77
CA ILE A 301 10.00 13.02 2.75
C ILE A 301 11.06 13.35 1.70
N SER A 302 12.18 12.61 1.70
CA SER A 302 13.29 12.85 0.77
C SER A 302 12.84 12.75 -0.69
N ASP A 303 12.04 11.74 -1.03
CA ASP A 303 11.51 11.53 -2.37
C ASP A 303 10.60 12.69 -2.79
N ARG A 304 9.72 13.15 -1.90
CA ARG A 304 8.84 14.31 -2.15
C ARG A 304 9.59 15.63 -2.31
N THR A 305 10.62 15.90 -1.49
CA THR A 305 11.46 17.08 -1.68
C THR A 305 12.18 17.07 -3.02
N VAL A 306 12.63 15.90 -3.48
CA VAL A 306 13.24 15.76 -4.81
C VAL A 306 12.20 16.01 -5.91
N THR A 307 10.98 15.48 -5.76
CA THR A 307 9.89 15.74 -6.72
C THR A 307 9.55 17.24 -6.79
N LEU A 308 9.33 17.91 -5.66
CA LEU A 308 9.02 19.35 -5.62
C LEU A 308 10.17 20.20 -6.17
N ALA A 309 11.41 19.83 -5.89
CA ALA A 309 12.58 20.52 -6.44
C ALA A 309 12.68 20.33 -7.96
N LEU A 310 12.37 19.13 -8.49
CA LEU A 310 12.32 18.87 -9.93
C LEU A 310 11.18 19.62 -10.61
N GLU A 311 9.99 19.66 -10.02
CA GLU A 311 8.86 20.45 -10.52
C GLU A 311 9.20 21.94 -10.59
N PHE A 312 9.79 22.48 -9.52
CA PHE A 312 10.24 23.87 -9.48
C PHE A 312 11.32 24.15 -10.52
N PHE A 313 12.27 23.24 -10.70
CA PHE A 313 13.32 23.36 -11.72
C PHE A 313 12.74 23.34 -13.15
N CYS A 314 11.77 22.48 -13.42
CA CYS A 314 11.05 22.45 -14.69
C CYS A 314 10.31 23.77 -14.96
N LEU A 315 9.63 24.33 -13.96
CA LEU A 315 8.97 25.63 -14.07
C LEU A 315 9.96 26.76 -14.37
N LEU A 316 11.13 26.76 -13.72
CA LEU A 316 12.21 27.71 -14.02
C LEU A 316 12.69 27.58 -15.48
N ILE A 317 12.94 26.36 -15.97
CA ILE A 317 13.34 26.14 -17.38
C ILE A 317 12.28 26.68 -18.34
N LEU A 318 11.00 26.40 -18.11
CA LEU A 318 9.90 26.87 -18.95
C LEU A 318 9.80 28.40 -18.93
N TYR A 319 9.95 29.02 -17.76
CA TYR A 319 9.99 30.47 -17.61
C TYR A 319 11.13 31.11 -18.42
N PHE A 320 12.35 30.57 -18.35
CA PHE A 320 13.48 31.09 -19.11
C PHE A 320 13.33 30.87 -20.63
N LYS A 321 12.79 29.72 -21.07
CA LYS A 321 12.48 29.48 -22.48
C LYS A 321 11.44 30.46 -23.05
N LYS A 322 10.44 30.83 -22.26
CA LYS A 322 9.44 31.84 -22.67
C LYS A 322 10.08 33.22 -22.81
N LYS A 323 10.98 33.59 -21.91
CA LYS A 323 11.68 34.88 -21.92
C LYS A 323 12.69 35.01 -23.08
N THR A 324 13.34 33.93 -23.50
CA THR A 324 14.24 33.95 -24.67
C THR A 324 13.50 34.06 -25.99
N LYS A 325 12.33 33.41 -26.15
CA LYS A 325 11.49 33.57 -27.35
C LYS A 325 11.04 35.03 -27.56
N ASN A 326 10.67 35.72 -26.48
CA ASN A 326 10.23 37.12 -26.58
C ASN A 326 11.36 38.11 -26.91
N LYS A 327 12.63 37.72 -26.78
CA LYS A 327 13.79 38.55 -27.17
C LYS A 327 14.22 38.36 -28.63
N CYS A 328 13.68 37.37 -29.34
CA CYS A 328 13.98 37.13 -30.76
C CYS A 328 12.90 37.69 -31.70
N ILE A 329 11.89 38.39 -31.17
CA ILE A 329 10.76 38.95 -31.91
C ILE A 329 10.75 40.50 -31.82
N ALA A 330 11.80 41.10 -31.24
CA ALA A 330 12.03 42.55 -31.17
C ALA A 330 13.41 42.86 -31.75
#